data_AF-A0A1Y2LG45-F1
#
_entry.id   AF-A0A1Y2LG45-F1
#
_cell.length_a   1.000
_cell.length_b   1.000
_cell.length_c   1.000
_cell.angle_alpha   90.00
_cell.angle_beta   90.00
_cell.angle_gamma   90.00
#
_symmetry.space_group_name_H-M   'P 1'
#
loop_
_entity.id
_entity.type
_entity.pdbx_description
1 polymer ?
#
loop_
_entity_poly.entity_id
_entity_poly.type
_entity_poly.pdbx_seq_one_letter_code
_entity_poly.pdbx_strand_id
1 'polypeptide(L)'
;MLSRTADNLFWLSRYVERAENMARLMEMGYRMALMPSAGDGNRSEWASVLSASGCAQGYDPEMPLRQAEVTDYLIFNRDNSSSILNCFENARANARAMRTAITAEMWEALNNALMELRRTPMHNLAKTDLPEFIDWVKRQGALFRGATDSTILRDDGYDFIRLGTFIERADNTARLLDVKYYVLLPETSMVGDGVDNYQWTTVLRAASSLRAFHWVYRDDYSPYRIAHFLILNPFSPRSLAHCVEQITNHLEHLARHYGKRGAVHSQAVEIYSLLTQSQMEEIFAQGLHEFLSDFLMRSQSLSSAIAETYYFGGQ
;
A
#
# COMPACT_ATOMS: atom_id res chain seq x y z
N MET A 1 25.84 -7.75 -3.42
CA MET A 1 25.18 -8.35 -2.25
C MET A 1 24.84 -9.84 -2.48
N LEU A 2 24.68 -10.67 -1.43
CA LEU A 2 24.15 -12.05 -1.56
C LEU A 2 22.65 -12.00 -1.87
N SER A 3 22.14 -12.89 -2.72
CA SER A 3 20.73 -12.87 -3.15
C SER A 3 19.73 -12.95 -1.99
N ARG A 4 20.07 -13.71 -0.95
CA ARG A 4 19.27 -13.81 0.28
C ARG A 4 19.18 -12.47 1.03
N THR A 5 20.23 -11.66 1.00
CA THR A 5 20.20 -10.32 1.63
C THR A 5 19.27 -9.39 0.86
N ALA A 6 19.34 -9.40 -0.47
CA ALA A 6 18.45 -8.62 -1.33
C ALA A 6 16.97 -8.99 -1.10
N ASP A 7 16.67 -10.29 -1.08
CA ASP A 7 15.35 -10.84 -0.79
C ASP A 7 14.78 -10.37 0.56
N ASN A 8 15.58 -10.51 1.62
CA ASN A 8 15.16 -10.08 2.96
C ASN A 8 14.93 -8.57 3.04
N LEU A 9 15.80 -7.74 2.44
CA LEU A 9 15.66 -6.28 2.44
C LEU A 9 14.45 -5.82 1.63
N PHE A 10 14.20 -6.45 0.48
CA PHE A 10 13.03 -6.20 -0.36
C PHE A 10 11.74 -6.51 0.38
N TRP A 11 11.60 -7.70 0.96
CA TRP A 11 10.39 -8.09 1.67
C TRP A 11 10.21 -7.36 2.99
N LEU A 12 11.29 -7.02 3.70
CA LEU A 12 11.23 -6.24 4.93
C LEU A 12 10.45 -4.94 4.71
N SER A 13 10.81 -4.17 3.68
CA SER A 13 10.14 -2.89 3.42
C SER A 13 8.71 -3.06 2.90
N ARG A 14 8.44 -4.11 2.12
CA ARG A 14 7.07 -4.48 1.74
C ARG A 14 6.18 -4.76 2.93
N TYR A 15 6.64 -5.54 3.90
CA TYR A 15 5.84 -5.81 5.10
C TYR A 15 5.57 -4.55 5.92
N VAL A 16 6.54 -3.64 6.05
CA VAL A 16 6.32 -2.36 6.74
C VAL A 16 5.29 -1.50 6.01
N GLU A 17 5.43 -1.34 4.69
CA GLU A 17 4.48 -0.54 3.90
C GLU A 17 3.08 -1.21 3.90
N ARG A 18 2.99 -2.55 3.85
CA ARG A 18 1.73 -3.31 3.95
C ARG A 18 1.01 -3.09 5.26
N ALA A 19 1.72 -3.15 6.39
CA ALA A 19 1.13 -2.88 7.71
C ALA A 19 0.56 -1.45 7.78
N GLU A 20 1.31 -0.46 7.27
CA GLU A 20 0.87 0.94 7.21
C GLU A 20 -0.37 1.09 6.30
N ASN A 21 -0.36 0.44 5.14
CA ASN A 21 -1.47 0.43 4.18
C ASN A 21 -2.74 -0.19 4.76
N MET A 22 -2.61 -1.30 5.49
CA MET A 22 -3.72 -1.95 6.19
C MET A 22 -4.39 -1.01 7.20
N ALA A 23 -3.58 -0.31 8.01
CA ALA A 23 -4.07 0.68 8.96
C ALA A 23 -4.83 1.81 8.27
N ARG A 24 -4.37 2.26 7.10
CA ARG A 24 -5.02 3.31 6.29
C ARG A 24 -6.35 2.86 5.71
N LEU A 25 -6.45 1.62 5.26
CA LEU A 25 -7.71 1.04 4.78
C LEU A 25 -8.74 0.94 5.93
N MET A 26 -8.32 0.49 7.10
CA MET A 26 -9.19 0.47 8.29
C MET A 26 -9.60 1.89 8.70
N GLU A 27 -8.73 2.90 8.56
CA GLU A 27 -9.08 4.31 8.82
C GLU A 27 -10.20 4.78 7.90
N MET A 28 -10.14 4.40 6.62
CA MET A 28 -11.19 4.68 5.64
C MET A 28 -12.52 4.04 6.08
N GLY A 29 -12.52 2.72 6.32
CA GLY A 29 -13.74 2.00 6.72
C GLY A 29 -14.34 2.54 8.02
N TYR A 30 -13.49 2.83 9.01
CA TYR A 30 -13.93 3.43 10.28
C TYR A 30 -14.60 4.79 10.08
N ARG A 31 -14.00 5.69 9.28
CA ARG A 31 -14.59 7.01 8.99
C ARG A 31 -15.90 6.89 8.23
N MET A 32 -16.00 5.94 7.31
CA MET A 32 -17.22 5.69 6.54
C MET A 32 -18.36 5.16 7.42
N ALA A 33 -18.04 4.26 8.34
CA ALA A 33 -18.99 3.73 9.32
C ALA A 33 -19.56 4.78 10.30
N LEU A 34 -18.91 5.95 10.42
CA LEU A 34 -19.39 7.07 11.25
C LEU A 34 -20.31 8.03 10.50
N MET A 35 -20.44 7.92 9.18
CA MET A 35 -21.30 8.80 8.40
C MET A 35 -22.79 8.41 8.56
N PRO A 36 -23.71 9.39 8.63
CA PRO A 36 -25.15 9.10 8.61
C PRO A 36 -25.52 8.42 7.29
N SER A 37 -25.85 7.12 7.32
CA SER A 37 -26.21 6.39 6.10
C SER A 37 -27.60 6.83 5.59
N ALA A 38 -27.70 7.13 4.29
CA ALA A 38 -28.95 7.02 3.55
C ALA A 38 -29.11 5.56 3.09
N GLY A 39 -29.48 4.64 3.99
CA GLY A 39 -29.78 3.24 3.66
C GLY A 39 -28.96 2.17 4.40
N ASP A 40 -29.46 0.93 4.38
CA ASP A 40 -29.07 -0.20 5.22
C ASP A 40 -27.56 -0.47 5.35
N GLY A 41 -26.97 -0.03 6.47
CA GLY A 41 -26.09 -0.85 7.30
C GLY A 41 -24.58 -0.79 7.03
N ASN A 42 -23.82 -0.57 8.12
CA ASN A 42 -22.36 -0.70 8.30
C ASN A 42 -21.66 -1.94 7.68
N ARG A 43 -22.40 -2.89 7.10
CA ARG A 43 -21.89 -4.13 6.51
C ARG A 43 -21.16 -3.90 5.18
N SER A 44 -21.58 -2.91 4.38
CA SER A 44 -20.94 -2.62 3.09
C SER A 44 -19.49 -2.17 3.25
N GLU A 45 -19.22 -1.29 4.23
CA GLU A 45 -17.92 -0.61 4.36
C GLU A 45 -16.78 -1.56 4.73
N TRP A 46 -17.02 -2.47 5.69
CA TRP A 46 -15.99 -3.42 6.11
C TRP A 46 -15.76 -4.53 5.09
N ALA A 47 -16.77 -4.85 4.26
CA ALA A 47 -16.58 -5.70 3.08
C ALA A 47 -15.65 -5.04 2.06
N SER A 48 -15.82 -3.74 1.80
CA SER A 48 -14.95 -2.96 0.93
C SER A 48 -13.52 -2.89 1.47
N VAL A 49 -13.32 -2.65 2.77
CA VAL A 49 -11.99 -2.68 3.41
C VAL A 49 -11.33 -4.05 3.24
N LEU A 50 -12.07 -5.13 3.48
CA LEU A 50 -11.55 -6.49 3.35
C LEU A 50 -11.16 -6.81 1.90
N SER A 51 -11.97 -6.39 0.93
CA SER A 51 -11.63 -6.51 -0.49
C SER A 51 -10.37 -5.71 -0.85
N ALA A 52 -10.30 -4.44 -0.43
CA ALA A 52 -9.17 -3.55 -0.68
C ALA A 52 -7.86 -4.06 -0.11
N SER A 53 -7.94 -4.74 1.03
CA SER A 53 -6.78 -5.31 1.70
C SER A 53 -6.14 -6.47 0.94
N GLY A 54 -6.81 -7.01 -0.10
CA GLY A 54 -6.39 -8.23 -0.79
C GLY A 54 -6.53 -9.50 0.06
N CYS A 55 -7.15 -9.42 1.25
CA CYS A 55 -7.23 -10.54 2.20
C CYS A 55 -8.60 -11.24 2.22
N ALA A 56 -9.53 -10.85 1.34
CA ALA A 56 -10.89 -11.38 1.32
C ALA A 56 -10.97 -12.90 1.10
N GLN A 57 -10.08 -13.47 0.28
CA GLN A 57 -10.09 -14.92 0.00
C GLN A 57 -9.75 -15.78 1.23
N GLY A 58 -8.95 -15.26 2.17
CA GLY A 58 -8.57 -15.96 3.40
C GLY A 58 -9.55 -15.74 4.56
N TYR A 59 -10.57 -14.91 4.37
CA TYR A 59 -11.56 -14.61 5.41
C TYR A 59 -12.63 -15.71 5.45
N ASP A 60 -13.01 -16.11 6.65
CA ASP A 60 -14.06 -17.12 6.85
C ASP A 60 -15.42 -16.58 6.35
N PRO A 61 -16.04 -17.20 5.33
CA PRO A 61 -17.31 -16.74 4.78
C PRO A 61 -18.48 -16.85 5.77
N GLU A 62 -18.35 -17.65 6.83
CA GLU A 62 -19.36 -17.75 7.90
C GLU A 62 -19.23 -16.62 8.93
N MET A 63 -18.09 -15.91 8.94
CA MET A 63 -17.83 -14.84 9.91
C MET A 63 -18.53 -13.53 9.52
N PRO A 64 -19.15 -12.81 10.47
CA PRO A 64 -19.81 -11.54 10.18
C PRO A 64 -18.85 -10.44 9.71
N LEU A 65 -19.20 -9.76 8.62
CA LEU A 65 -18.50 -8.56 8.12
C LEU A 65 -18.83 -7.30 8.95
N ARG A 66 -18.52 -7.31 10.25
CA ARG A 66 -18.59 -6.12 11.11
C ARG A 66 -17.18 -5.65 11.45
N GLN A 67 -17.10 -4.41 11.95
CA GLN A 67 -15.84 -3.80 12.33
C GLN A 67 -14.96 -4.72 13.18
N ALA A 68 -15.50 -5.27 14.27
CA ALA A 68 -14.71 -6.03 15.24
C ALA A 68 -14.07 -7.28 14.62
N GLU A 69 -14.82 -8.05 13.83
CA GLU A 69 -14.31 -9.26 13.19
C GLU A 69 -13.31 -8.96 12.08
N VAL A 70 -13.60 -7.96 11.24
CA VAL A 70 -12.71 -7.59 10.14
C VAL A 70 -11.41 -6.98 10.68
N THR A 71 -11.46 -6.11 11.68
CA THR A 71 -10.24 -5.55 12.27
C THR A 71 -9.43 -6.60 13.03
N ASP A 72 -10.07 -7.53 13.76
CA ASP A 72 -9.35 -8.63 14.41
C ASP A 72 -8.61 -9.50 13.38
N TYR A 73 -9.27 -9.84 12.26
CA TYR A 73 -8.66 -10.57 11.16
C TYR A 73 -7.49 -9.83 10.48
N LEU A 74 -7.64 -8.51 10.24
CA LEU A 74 -6.61 -7.71 9.58
C LEU A 74 -5.47 -7.30 10.53
N ILE A 75 -5.67 -7.34 11.85
CA ILE A 75 -4.66 -6.92 12.83
C ILE A 75 -3.92 -8.11 13.45
N PHE A 76 -4.64 -9.10 13.97
CA PHE A 76 -4.07 -10.10 14.89
C PHE A 76 -4.15 -11.54 14.40
N ASN A 77 -4.99 -11.85 13.42
CA ASN A 77 -5.11 -13.22 12.93
C ASN A 77 -3.78 -13.71 12.33
N ARG A 78 -3.29 -14.85 12.86
CA ARG A 78 -2.01 -15.44 12.51
C ARG A 78 -2.04 -16.22 11.20
N ASP A 79 -3.22 -16.64 10.76
CA ASP A 79 -3.42 -17.35 9.49
C ASP A 79 -3.48 -16.35 8.31
N ASN A 80 -3.84 -15.10 8.58
CA ASN A 80 -3.70 -14.00 7.62
C ASN A 80 -2.24 -13.52 7.53
N SER A 81 -1.50 -13.95 6.51
CA SER A 81 -0.10 -13.54 6.28
C SER A 81 0.11 -12.03 6.12
N SER A 82 -0.95 -11.30 5.76
CA SER A 82 -0.98 -9.85 5.59
C SER A 82 -1.51 -9.10 6.81
N SER A 83 -1.82 -9.79 7.92
CA SER A 83 -2.21 -9.12 9.16
C SER A 83 -1.09 -8.21 9.66
N ILE A 84 -1.44 -7.12 10.35
CA ILE A 84 -0.46 -6.16 10.87
C ILE A 84 0.56 -6.86 11.79
N LEU A 85 0.10 -7.80 12.62
CA LEU A 85 0.96 -8.64 13.45
C LEU A 85 1.96 -9.43 12.61
N ASN A 86 1.50 -10.20 11.62
CA ASN A 86 2.38 -11.00 10.78
C ASN A 86 3.34 -10.14 9.96
N CYS A 87 2.89 -8.99 9.46
CA CYS A 87 3.76 -8.04 8.76
C CYS A 87 4.91 -7.56 9.66
N PHE A 88 4.64 -7.12 10.90
CA PHE A 88 5.72 -6.72 11.82
C PHE A 88 6.60 -7.91 12.26
N GLU A 89 6.02 -9.09 12.47
CA GLU A 89 6.79 -10.30 12.79
C GLU A 89 7.78 -10.65 11.66
N ASN A 90 7.31 -10.65 10.40
CA ASN A 90 8.12 -10.94 9.21
C ASN A 90 9.15 -9.84 8.93
N ALA A 91 8.77 -8.56 9.01
CA ALA A 91 9.69 -7.44 8.84
C ALA A 91 10.86 -7.53 9.84
N ARG A 92 10.57 -7.79 11.12
CA ARG A 92 11.59 -7.95 12.15
C ARG A 92 12.43 -9.22 11.97
N ALA A 93 11.85 -10.30 11.46
CA ALA A 93 12.59 -11.53 11.15
C ALA A 93 13.61 -11.28 10.03
N ASN A 94 13.20 -10.63 8.94
CA ASN A 94 14.08 -10.25 7.84
C ASN A 94 15.18 -9.28 8.31
N ALA A 95 14.82 -8.31 9.15
CA ALA A 95 15.76 -7.36 9.76
C ALA A 95 16.82 -8.08 10.62
N ARG A 96 16.41 -9.11 11.36
CA ARG A 96 17.32 -9.91 12.19
C ARG A 96 18.29 -10.71 11.33
N ALA A 97 17.77 -11.32 10.27
CA ALA A 97 18.56 -12.13 9.35
C ALA A 97 19.63 -11.28 8.64
N MET A 98 19.32 -10.00 8.40
CA MET A 98 20.21 -9.05 7.72
C MET A 98 20.74 -7.94 8.64
N ARG A 99 21.04 -8.27 9.91
CA ARG A 99 21.49 -7.30 10.92
C ARG A 99 22.71 -6.49 10.50
N THR A 100 23.57 -7.05 9.65
CA THR A 100 24.78 -6.39 9.12
C THR A 100 24.52 -5.49 7.91
N ALA A 101 23.35 -5.60 7.28
CA ALA A 101 22.96 -4.82 6.10
C ALA A 101 21.95 -3.70 6.43
N ILE A 102 21.54 -3.58 7.69
CA ILE A 102 20.67 -2.50 8.19
C ILE A 102 21.34 -1.77 9.33
N THR A 103 20.88 -0.56 9.63
CA THR A 103 21.40 0.24 10.73
C THR A 103 20.81 -0.16 12.09
N ALA A 104 21.39 0.37 13.17
CA ALA A 104 20.87 0.14 14.51
C ALA A 104 19.47 0.76 14.67
N GLU A 105 19.29 1.95 14.13
CA GLU A 105 18.05 2.73 14.18
C GLU A 105 16.91 2.02 13.45
N MET A 106 17.18 1.45 12.27
CA MET A 106 16.20 0.65 11.52
C MET A 106 15.77 -0.61 12.31
N TRP A 107 16.74 -1.29 12.93
CA TRP A 107 16.46 -2.46 13.76
C TRP A 107 15.62 -2.10 15.00
N GLU A 108 16.00 -1.05 15.70
CA GLU A 108 15.30 -0.60 16.91
C GLU A 108 13.86 -0.18 16.61
N ALA A 109 13.63 0.53 15.49
CA ALA A 109 12.28 0.89 15.05
C ALA A 109 11.38 -0.35 14.91
N LEU A 110 11.84 -1.41 14.22
CA LEU A 110 11.06 -2.63 14.02
C LEU A 110 10.94 -3.47 15.30
N ASN A 111 12.02 -3.59 16.06
CA ASN A 111 12.03 -4.37 17.29
C ASN A 111 11.08 -3.77 18.33
N ASN A 112 11.13 -2.45 18.53
CA ASN A 112 10.27 -1.76 19.47
C ASN A 112 8.81 -1.80 19.03
N ALA A 113 8.53 -1.59 17.73
CA ALA A 113 7.18 -1.73 17.18
C ALA A 113 6.57 -3.11 17.48
N LEU A 114 7.30 -4.20 17.23
CA LEU A 114 6.80 -5.55 17.52
C LEU A 114 6.66 -5.81 19.02
N MET A 115 7.60 -5.33 19.84
CA MET A 115 7.51 -5.45 21.30
C MET A 115 6.27 -4.74 21.84
N GLU A 116 5.97 -3.53 21.37
CA GLU A 116 4.77 -2.77 21.74
C GLU A 116 3.49 -3.47 21.25
N LEU A 117 3.46 -3.94 20.01
CA LEU A 117 2.30 -4.63 19.43
C LEU A 117 1.91 -5.90 20.21
N ARG A 118 2.91 -6.64 20.70
CA ARG A 118 2.69 -7.88 21.47
C ARG A 118 2.23 -7.62 22.90
N ARG A 119 2.28 -6.37 23.39
CA ARG A 119 1.76 -6.05 24.72
C ARG A 119 0.24 -5.89 24.66
N THR A 120 -0.44 -6.49 25.63
CA THR A 120 -1.90 -6.48 25.82
C THR A 120 -2.61 -5.12 25.63
N PRO A 121 -2.07 -3.93 25.98
CA PRO A 121 -2.75 -2.67 25.72
C PRO A 121 -3.09 -2.40 24.25
N MET A 122 -2.28 -2.83 23.28
CA MET A 122 -2.55 -2.56 21.85
C MET A 122 -3.76 -3.35 21.32
N HIS A 123 -3.96 -4.56 21.82
CA HIS A 123 -5.13 -5.36 21.49
C HIS A 123 -6.42 -4.77 22.06
N ASN A 124 -6.36 -4.24 23.29
CA ASN A 124 -7.50 -3.51 23.85
C ASN A 124 -7.76 -2.22 23.08
N LEU A 125 -6.71 -1.50 22.71
CA LEU A 125 -6.81 -0.27 21.91
C LEU A 125 -7.49 -0.53 20.57
N ALA A 126 -7.09 -1.55 19.82
CA ALA A 126 -7.75 -1.90 18.56
C ALA A 126 -9.26 -2.22 18.72
N LYS A 127 -9.69 -2.66 19.90
CA LYS A 127 -11.10 -2.96 20.21
C LYS A 127 -11.88 -1.74 20.71
N THR A 128 -11.26 -0.87 21.52
CA THR A 128 -11.94 0.25 22.19
C THR A 128 -11.70 1.60 21.52
N ASP A 129 -10.54 1.78 20.88
CA ASP A 129 -10.10 3.01 20.21
C ASP A 129 -9.25 2.67 18.97
N LEU A 130 -9.91 2.17 17.93
CA LEU A 130 -9.28 1.81 16.66
C LEU A 130 -8.50 2.97 16.02
N PRO A 131 -8.98 4.24 16.02
CA PRO A 131 -8.21 5.37 15.52
C PRO A 131 -6.84 5.54 16.17
N GLU A 132 -6.73 5.42 17.49
CA GLU A 132 -5.45 5.54 18.18
C GLU A 132 -4.48 4.42 17.78
N PHE A 133 -4.99 3.19 17.64
CA PHE A 133 -4.20 2.05 17.13
C PHE A 133 -3.71 2.28 15.70
N ILE A 134 -4.58 2.75 14.81
CA ILE A 134 -4.24 3.08 13.42
C ILE A 134 -3.12 4.13 13.37
N ASP A 135 -3.25 5.20 14.15
CA ASP A 135 -2.22 6.25 14.21
C ASP A 135 -0.91 5.72 14.79
N TRP A 136 -0.95 4.79 15.75
CA TRP A 136 0.25 4.09 16.21
C TRP A 136 0.94 3.33 15.08
N VAL A 137 0.22 2.52 14.28
CA VAL A 137 0.81 1.77 13.15
C VAL A 137 1.45 2.73 12.15
N LYS A 138 0.75 3.82 11.80
CA LYS A 138 1.27 4.87 10.89
C LYS A 138 2.55 5.51 11.42
N ARG A 139 2.64 5.77 12.73
CA ARG A 139 3.87 6.28 13.37
C ARG A 139 5.02 5.28 13.26
N GLN A 140 4.78 3.98 13.45
CA GLN A 140 5.84 2.97 13.33
C GLN A 140 6.38 2.88 11.89
N GLY A 141 5.51 2.90 10.88
CA GLY A 141 5.92 2.95 9.47
C GLY A 141 6.73 4.21 9.14
N ALA A 142 6.30 5.38 9.64
CA ALA A 142 7.03 6.63 9.49
C ALA A 142 8.39 6.63 10.19
N LEU A 143 8.49 6.05 11.39
CA LEU A 143 9.75 5.92 12.13
C LEU A 143 10.75 5.05 11.36
N PHE A 144 10.32 3.88 10.88
CA PHE A 144 11.17 3.00 10.09
C PHE A 144 11.65 3.67 8.79
N ARG A 145 10.74 4.34 8.07
CA ARG A 145 11.06 5.10 6.86
C ARG A 145 12.04 6.23 7.14
N GLY A 146 11.84 6.99 8.22
CA GLY A 146 12.75 8.04 8.65
C GLY A 146 14.15 7.51 9.00
N ALA A 147 14.24 6.39 9.73
CA ALA A 147 15.50 5.73 10.04
C ALA A 147 16.22 5.25 8.77
N THR A 148 15.49 4.62 7.85
CA THR A 148 16.01 4.17 6.55
C THR A 148 16.57 5.35 5.75
N ASP A 149 15.79 6.42 5.60
CA ASP A 149 16.18 7.54 4.76
C ASP A 149 17.33 8.37 5.37
N SER A 150 17.56 8.30 6.69
CA SER A 150 18.59 9.09 7.37
C SER A 150 19.90 8.36 7.64
N THR A 151 19.90 7.02 7.75
CA THR A 151 21.05 6.30 8.31
C THR A 151 21.72 5.29 7.39
N ILE A 152 20.99 4.66 6.45
CA ILE A 152 21.58 3.63 5.58
C ILE A 152 22.39 4.25 4.43
N LEU A 153 23.48 3.59 4.05
CA LEU A 153 24.26 3.97 2.87
C LEU A 153 23.42 3.81 1.59
N ARG A 154 23.62 4.67 0.60
CA ARG A 154 22.94 4.58 -0.71
C ARG A 154 23.62 3.55 -1.63
N ASP A 155 23.61 2.30 -1.20
CA ASP A 155 24.10 1.13 -1.94
C ASP A 155 22.96 0.27 -2.49
N ASP A 156 23.30 -0.90 -3.01
CA ASP A 156 22.34 -1.85 -3.56
C ASP A 156 21.29 -2.31 -2.51
N GLY A 157 21.68 -2.39 -1.23
CA GLY A 157 20.77 -2.67 -0.14
C GLY A 157 19.68 -1.61 0.02
N TYR A 158 20.05 -0.34 -0.08
CA TYR A 158 19.08 0.74 -0.11
C TYR A 158 18.13 0.64 -1.31
N ASP A 159 18.65 0.36 -2.51
CA ASP A 159 17.82 0.22 -3.70
C ASP A 159 16.79 -0.94 -3.54
N PHE A 160 17.17 -2.09 -2.99
CA PHE A 160 16.23 -3.19 -2.72
C PHE A 160 15.13 -2.83 -1.72
N ILE A 161 15.48 -2.11 -0.64
CA ILE A 161 14.48 -1.60 0.32
C ILE A 161 13.49 -0.68 -0.39
N ARG A 162 13.97 0.22 -1.26
CA ARG A 162 13.11 1.17 -1.96
C ARG A 162 12.24 0.48 -3.02
N LEU A 163 12.77 -0.50 -3.75
CA LEU A 163 11.98 -1.33 -4.67
C LEU A 163 10.79 -1.98 -3.98
N GLY A 164 11.02 -2.63 -2.83
CA GLY A 164 9.93 -3.23 -2.04
C GLY A 164 8.90 -2.18 -1.61
N THR A 165 9.37 -1.03 -1.12
CA THR A 165 8.50 0.08 -0.69
C THR A 165 7.57 0.56 -1.80
N PHE A 166 8.11 0.84 -2.99
CA PHE A 166 7.34 1.42 -4.09
C PHE A 166 6.42 0.41 -4.78
N ILE A 167 6.81 -0.87 -4.85
CA ILE A 167 5.93 -1.94 -5.36
C ILE A 167 4.70 -2.09 -4.47
N GLU A 168 4.91 -2.20 -3.16
CA GLU A 168 3.80 -2.36 -2.21
C GLU A 168 2.89 -1.14 -2.18
N ARG A 169 3.47 0.06 -2.28
CA ARG A 169 2.71 1.32 -2.34
C ARG A 169 1.87 1.42 -3.61
N ALA A 170 2.44 1.07 -4.76
CA ALA A 170 1.72 1.09 -6.03
C ALA A 170 0.55 0.10 -6.05
N ASP A 171 0.78 -1.14 -5.59
CA ASP A 171 -0.27 -2.17 -5.44
C ASP A 171 -1.41 -1.65 -4.55
N ASN A 172 -1.08 -1.11 -3.37
CA ASN A 172 -2.09 -0.58 -2.46
C ASN A 172 -2.86 0.62 -3.02
N THR A 173 -2.19 1.57 -3.71
CA THR A 173 -2.90 2.70 -4.34
C THR A 173 -3.87 2.20 -5.40
N ALA A 174 -3.49 1.21 -6.21
CA ALA A 174 -4.37 0.63 -7.21
C ALA A 174 -5.58 -0.05 -6.56
N ARG A 175 -5.38 -0.89 -5.54
CA ARG A 175 -6.49 -1.55 -4.81
C ARG A 175 -7.42 -0.55 -4.11
N LEU A 176 -6.85 0.50 -3.52
CA LEU A 176 -7.60 1.55 -2.85
C LEU A 176 -8.54 2.28 -3.83
N LEU A 177 -8.06 2.55 -5.05
CA LEU A 177 -8.88 3.12 -6.12
C LEU A 177 -9.94 2.11 -6.62
N ASP A 178 -9.57 0.84 -6.74
CA ASP A 178 -10.39 -0.20 -7.34
C ASP A 178 -11.65 -0.52 -6.51
N VAL A 179 -11.51 -0.55 -5.19
CA VAL A 179 -12.62 -0.78 -4.25
C VAL A 179 -13.72 0.27 -4.35
N LYS A 180 -13.40 1.46 -4.84
CA LYS A 180 -14.36 2.55 -4.97
C LYS A 180 -15.15 2.50 -6.28
N TYR A 181 -14.63 1.83 -7.30
CA TYR A 181 -15.27 1.76 -8.60
C TYR A 181 -16.63 1.06 -8.54
N TYR A 182 -16.73 -0.08 -7.85
CA TYR A 182 -17.96 -0.87 -7.80
C TYR A 182 -18.90 -0.55 -6.62
N VAL A 183 -18.38 0.05 -5.55
CA VAL A 183 -19.16 0.24 -4.32
C VAL A 183 -19.99 1.53 -4.35
N LEU A 184 -19.60 2.53 -5.17
CA LEU A 184 -20.14 3.90 -5.08
C LEU A 184 -20.61 4.52 -6.40
N LEU A 185 -20.41 3.87 -7.54
CA LEU A 185 -20.99 4.34 -8.79
C LEU A 185 -22.31 3.56 -9.02
N PRO A 186 -23.48 4.10 -8.62
CA PRO A 186 -24.71 3.59 -9.19
C PRO A 186 -24.64 3.77 -10.70
N GLU A 187 -25.03 2.74 -11.44
CA GLU A 187 -25.12 2.79 -12.90
C GLU A 187 -25.83 4.09 -13.32
N THR A 188 -25.08 4.99 -13.95
CA THR A 188 -25.59 6.08 -14.79
C THR A 188 -26.55 7.12 -14.17
N SER A 189 -26.67 7.26 -12.85
CA SER A 189 -27.55 8.29 -12.29
C SER A 189 -26.97 9.05 -11.09
N MET A 190 -26.62 10.32 -11.36
CA MET A 190 -26.21 11.37 -10.41
C MET A 190 -24.78 11.31 -9.85
N VAL A 191 -23.79 11.38 -10.74
CA VAL A 191 -22.45 11.89 -10.37
C VAL A 191 -22.59 13.38 -10.03
N GLY A 192 -22.48 13.75 -8.74
CA GLY A 192 -22.44 15.17 -8.34
C GLY A 192 -23.09 15.56 -7.02
N ASP A 193 -23.60 14.63 -6.21
CA ASP A 193 -24.14 14.98 -4.88
C ASP A 193 -23.03 15.06 -3.82
N GLY A 194 -23.22 15.86 -2.76
CA GLY A 194 -22.19 16.16 -1.76
C GLY A 194 -21.64 14.94 -1.00
N VAL A 195 -22.35 13.82 -1.03
CA VAL A 195 -21.98 12.54 -0.41
C VAL A 195 -20.83 11.86 -1.18
N ASP A 196 -20.84 11.90 -2.52
CA ASP A 196 -19.80 11.28 -3.36
C ASP A 196 -18.45 11.96 -3.13
N ASN A 197 -18.44 13.30 -3.10
CA ASN A 197 -17.23 14.08 -2.87
C ASN A 197 -16.58 13.73 -1.53
N TYR A 198 -17.37 13.55 -0.46
CA TYR A 198 -16.84 13.18 0.84
C TYR A 198 -16.20 11.77 0.81
N GLN A 199 -16.84 10.79 0.18
CA GLN A 199 -16.32 9.43 0.13
C GLN A 199 -14.99 9.36 -0.64
N TRP A 200 -14.86 10.10 -1.74
CA TRP A 200 -13.59 10.23 -2.46
C TRP A 200 -12.53 11.02 -1.67
N THR A 201 -12.92 11.99 -0.83
CA THR A 201 -11.95 12.60 0.09
C THR A 201 -11.40 11.59 1.11
N THR A 202 -12.17 10.56 1.46
CA THR A 202 -11.71 9.50 2.37
C THR A 202 -10.63 8.63 1.72
N VAL A 203 -10.72 8.38 0.41
CA VAL A 203 -9.66 7.75 -0.39
C VAL A 203 -8.37 8.59 -0.33
N LEU A 204 -8.48 9.89 -0.57
CA LEU A 204 -7.34 10.80 -0.49
C LEU A 204 -6.73 10.82 0.92
N ARG A 205 -7.53 10.70 1.98
CA ARG A 205 -7.03 10.60 3.36
C ARG A 205 -6.29 9.30 3.60
N ALA A 206 -6.83 8.16 3.16
CA ALA A 206 -6.16 6.86 3.25
C ALA A 206 -4.78 6.90 2.55
N ALA A 207 -4.71 7.52 1.36
CA ALA A 207 -3.46 7.75 0.64
C ALA A 207 -2.54 8.84 1.25
N SER A 208 -2.94 9.52 2.33
CA SER A 208 -2.26 10.74 2.87
C SER A 208 -2.03 11.81 1.80
N SER A 209 -2.94 11.90 0.85
CA SER A 209 -2.85 12.72 -0.35
C SER A 209 -3.76 13.94 -0.32
N LEU A 210 -4.69 14.04 0.64
CA LEU A 210 -5.74 15.08 0.63
C LEU A 210 -5.20 16.51 0.50
N ARG A 211 -4.18 16.88 1.28
CA ARG A 211 -3.61 18.23 1.23
C ARG A 211 -2.83 18.49 -0.05
N ALA A 212 -2.09 17.48 -0.54
CA ALA A 212 -1.35 17.58 -1.80
C ALA A 212 -2.31 17.68 -3.00
N PHE A 213 -3.40 16.90 -2.98
CA PHE A 213 -4.48 16.98 -3.95
C PHE A 213 -5.09 18.38 -3.98
N HIS A 214 -5.48 18.92 -2.83
CA HIS A 214 -6.04 20.26 -2.73
C HIS A 214 -5.07 21.34 -3.26
N TRP A 215 -3.76 21.15 -3.10
CA TRP A 215 -2.78 22.07 -3.67
C TRP A 215 -2.78 22.06 -5.22
N VAL A 216 -2.95 20.89 -5.84
CA VAL A 216 -2.95 20.73 -7.30
C VAL A 216 -4.30 21.10 -7.93
N TYR A 217 -5.40 20.63 -7.35
CA TYR A 217 -6.75 20.71 -7.93
C TYR A 217 -7.71 21.65 -7.19
N ARG A 218 -7.24 22.30 -6.12
CA ARG A 218 -8.05 23.20 -5.28
C ARG A 218 -9.28 22.48 -4.71
N ASP A 219 -10.47 23.00 -4.95
CA ASP A 219 -11.73 22.50 -4.37
C ASP A 219 -12.51 21.56 -5.29
N ASP A 220 -11.94 21.15 -6.43
CA ASP A 220 -12.57 20.19 -7.33
C ASP A 220 -12.22 18.75 -6.92
N TYR A 221 -13.04 18.18 -6.03
CA TYR A 221 -12.93 16.80 -5.54
C TYR A 221 -13.64 15.77 -6.44
N SER A 222 -13.77 16.06 -7.73
CA SER A 222 -14.39 15.11 -8.66
C SER A 222 -13.63 13.77 -8.70
N PRO A 223 -14.34 12.63 -8.85
CA PRO A 223 -13.74 11.31 -8.99
C PRO A 223 -12.65 11.27 -10.08
N TYR A 224 -12.90 11.96 -11.19
CA TYR A 224 -11.99 12.09 -12.31
C TYR A 224 -10.62 12.66 -11.90
N ARG A 225 -10.60 13.79 -11.17
CA ARG A 225 -9.35 14.42 -10.73
C ARG A 225 -8.64 13.60 -9.67
N ILE A 226 -9.38 12.93 -8.79
CA ILE A 226 -8.81 12.09 -7.75
C ILE A 226 -8.13 10.87 -8.37
N ALA A 227 -8.78 10.21 -9.33
CA ALA A 227 -8.19 9.15 -10.13
C ALA A 227 -6.94 9.66 -10.86
N HIS A 228 -7.01 10.81 -11.55
CA HIS A 228 -5.83 11.42 -12.18
C HIS A 228 -4.69 11.64 -11.17
N PHE A 229 -4.98 12.20 -9.99
CA PHE A 229 -3.96 12.49 -8.99
C PHE A 229 -3.25 11.24 -8.46
N LEU A 230 -4.01 10.14 -8.30
CA LEU A 230 -3.50 8.89 -7.75
C LEU A 230 -2.95 7.94 -8.83
N ILE A 231 -3.26 8.16 -10.10
CA ILE A 231 -2.75 7.34 -11.20
C ILE A 231 -1.59 8.03 -11.91
N LEU A 232 -1.82 9.22 -12.48
CA LEU A 232 -0.92 9.83 -13.47
C LEU A 232 -0.03 10.95 -12.92
N ASN A 233 -0.32 11.51 -11.73
CA ASN A 233 0.45 12.66 -11.23
C ASN A 233 1.87 12.25 -10.77
N PRO A 234 2.96 12.71 -11.42
CA PRO A 234 4.31 12.24 -11.11
C PRO A 234 4.89 12.80 -9.80
N PHE A 235 4.27 13.83 -9.23
CA PHE A 235 4.74 14.49 -8.01
C PHE A 235 4.10 13.93 -6.74
N SER A 236 3.03 13.15 -6.87
CA SER A 236 2.35 12.53 -5.74
C SER A 236 3.12 11.28 -5.30
N PRO A 237 3.68 11.20 -4.07
CA PRO A 237 4.50 10.07 -3.63
C PRO A 237 3.82 8.70 -3.64
N ARG A 238 2.48 8.70 -3.73
CA ARG A 238 1.63 7.50 -3.75
C ARG A 238 1.00 7.24 -5.12
N SER A 239 1.19 8.10 -6.11
CA SER A 239 0.62 7.82 -7.42
C SER A 239 1.28 6.62 -8.08
N LEU A 240 0.55 5.96 -8.98
CA LEU A 240 1.10 4.84 -9.75
C LEU A 240 2.29 5.31 -10.59
N ALA A 241 2.16 6.44 -11.30
CA ALA A 241 3.22 7.02 -12.11
C ALA A 241 4.49 7.28 -11.31
N HIS A 242 4.38 7.93 -10.13
CA HIS A 242 5.53 8.20 -9.29
C HIS A 242 6.18 6.91 -8.76
N CYS A 243 5.38 5.96 -8.27
CA CYS A 243 5.93 4.72 -7.71
C CYS A 243 6.68 3.92 -8.79
N VAL A 244 6.13 3.84 -10.01
CA VAL A 244 6.79 3.12 -11.12
C VAL A 244 8.02 3.87 -11.64
N GLU A 245 8.01 5.20 -11.66
CA GLU A 245 9.21 6.01 -11.94
C GLU A 245 10.33 5.66 -10.96
N GLN A 246 10.03 5.65 -9.66
CA GLN A 246 11.01 5.33 -8.63
C GLN A 246 11.50 3.88 -8.72
N ILE A 247 10.62 2.92 -9.02
CA ILE A 247 11.01 1.53 -9.29
C ILE A 247 12.01 1.48 -10.45
N THR A 248 11.72 2.18 -11.55
CA THR A 248 12.58 2.24 -12.74
C THR A 248 13.96 2.84 -12.39
N ASN A 249 13.99 3.91 -11.61
CA ASN A 249 15.23 4.55 -11.17
C ASN A 249 16.09 3.64 -10.28
N HIS A 250 15.48 2.94 -9.32
CA HIS A 250 16.20 2.02 -8.43
C HIS A 250 16.70 0.77 -9.18
N LEU A 251 15.93 0.24 -10.15
CA LEU A 251 16.43 -0.82 -11.03
C LEU A 251 17.63 -0.34 -11.85
N GLU A 252 17.59 0.89 -12.36
CA GLU A 252 18.71 1.46 -13.10
C GLU A 252 19.96 1.66 -12.24
N HIS A 253 19.83 2.02 -10.96
CA HIS A 253 20.95 2.05 -10.03
C HIS A 253 21.57 0.66 -9.84
N LEU A 254 20.74 -0.36 -9.64
CA LEU A 254 21.20 -1.74 -9.55
C LEU A 254 21.88 -2.20 -10.85
N ALA A 255 21.36 -1.85 -12.02
CA ALA A 255 22.02 -2.14 -13.29
C ALA A 255 23.43 -1.55 -13.37
N ARG A 256 23.60 -0.30 -12.92
CA ARG A 256 24.92 0.36 -12.88
C ARG A 256 25.84 -0.30 -11.86
N HIS A 257 25.33 -0.64 -10.68
CA HIS A 257 26.09 -1.29 -9.62
C HIS A 257 26.60 -2.67 -10.03
N TYR A 258 25.75 -3.48 -10.67
CA TYR A 258 26.07 -4.84 -11.09
C TYR A 258 26.62 -4.94 -12.53
N GLY A 259 26.64 -3.83 -13.28
CA GLY A 259 27.10 -3.77 -14.67
C GLY A 259 26.23 -4.59 -15.65
N LYS A 260 24.96 -4.86 -15.30
CA LYS A 260 24.06 -5.72 -16.07
C LYS A 260 22.66 -5.15 -16.11
N ARG A 261 22.11 -5.03 -17.32
CA ARG A 261 20.67 -4.85 -17.55
C ARG A 261 20.04 -6.18 -17.96
N GLY A 262 18.79 -6.37 -17.57
CA GLY A 262 17.97 -7.54 -17.91
C GLY A 262 16.53 -7.16 -18.21
N ALA A 263 15.69 -8.15 -18.56
CA ALA A 263 14.30 -7.95 -18.98
C ALA A 263 13.46 -7.14 -17.97
N VAL A 264 13.73 -7.26 -16.67
CA VAL A 264 13.07 -6.51 -15.61
C VAL A 264 13.13 -4.98 -15.79
N HIS A 265 14.21 -4.47 -16.40
CA HIS A 265 14.38 -3.04 -16.65
C HIS A 265 13.45 -2.56 -17.77
N SER A 266 13.37 -3.34 -18.86
CA SER A 266 12.43 -3.07 -19.96
C SER A 266 10.99 -3.14 -19.46
N GLN A 267 10.65 -4.14 -18.66
CA GLN A 267 9.31 -4.29 -18.09
C GLN A 267 8.91 -3.10 -17.21
N ALA A 268 9.81 -2.60 -16.36
CA ALA A 268 9.54 -1.40 -15.56
C ALA A 268 9.33 -0.16 -16.45
N VAL A 269 10.17 0.02 -17.48
CA VAL A 269 10.04 1.12 -18.46
C VAL A 269 8.75 1.02 -19.25
N GLU A 270 8.29 -0.18 -19.61
CA GLU A 270 7.03 -0.40 -20.31
C GLU A 270 5.83 0.04 -19.46
N ILE A 271 5.79 -0.36 -18.19
CA ILE A 271 4.73 0.06 -17.25
C ILE A 271 4.79 1.58 -17.04
N TYR A 272 5.99 2.16 -16.92
CA TYR A 272 6.14 3.60 -16.78
C TYR A 272 5.68 4.36 -18.03
N SER A 273 5.99 3.81 -19.21
CA SER A 273 5.60 4.39 -20.50
C SER A 273 4.09 4.34 -20.69
N LEU A 274 3.44 3.23 -20.30
CA LEU A 274 1.98 3.13 -20.25
C LEU A 274 1.39 4.29 -19.42
N LEU A 275 1.88 4.50 -18.20
CA LEU A 275 1.35 5.55 -17.32
C LEU A 275 1.65 6.98 -17.82
N THR A 276 2.79 7.21 -18.44
CA THR A 276 3.15 8.57 -18.92
C THR A 276 2.54 8.93 -20.26
N GLN A 277 2.14 7.94 -21.06
CA GLN A 277 1.49 8.14 -22.36
C GLN A 277 -0.03 8.04 -22.29
N SER A 278 -0.59 7.49 -21.20
CA SER A 278 -2.04 7.40 -21.01
C SER A 278 -2.66 8.77 -20.74
N GLN A 279 -3.85 8.98 -21.29
CA GLN A 279 -4.75 10.07 -20.89
C GLN A 279 -5.89 9.53 -20.04
N MET A 280 -6.41 10.35 -19.12
CA MET A 280 -7.50 9.90 -18.24
C MET A 280 -8.77 9.56 -19.01
N GLU A 281 -9.05 10.25 -20.10
CA GLU A 281 -10.16 9.97 -21.00
C GLU A 281 -10.09 8.55 -21.58
N GLU A 282 -8.88 8.09 -21.93
CA GLU A 282 -8.63 6.74 -22.45
C GLU A 282 -8.80 5.69 -21.35
N ILE A 283 -8.30 5.96 -20.14
CA ILE A 283 -8.44 5.07 -18.98
C ILE A 283 -9.92 4.87 -18.63
N PHE A 284 -10.70 5.96 -18.59
CA PHE A 284 -12.14 5.87 -18.31
C PHE A 284 -12.92 5.20 -19.46
N ALA A 285 -12.50 5.39 -20.71
CA ALA A 285 -13.11 4.71 -21.86
C ALA A 285 -12.83 3.20 -21.87
N GLN A 286 -11.64 2.77 -21.43
CA GLN A 286 -11.30 1.36 -21.21
C GLN A 286 -12.06 0.76 -20.02
N GLY A 287 -12.35 1.59 -19.01
CA GLY A 287 -12.88 1.18 -17.72
C GLY A 287 -11.80 1.24 -16.65
N LEU A 288 -12.09 1.95 -15.55
CA LEU A 288 -11.11 2.21 -14.49
C LEU A 288 -10.70 0.91 -13.77
N HIS A 289 -11.66 0.02 -13.48
CA HIS A 289 -11.36 -1.27 -12.86
C HIS A 289 -10.48 -2.15 -13.76
N GLU A 290 -10.80 -2.20 -15.05
CA GLU A 290 -10.09 -2.99 -16.05
C GLU A 290 -8.63 -2.49 -16.17
N PHE A 291 -8.44 -1.17 -16.19
CA PHE A 291 -7.11 -0.57 -16.16
C PHE A 291 -6.35 -0.90 -14.87
N LEU A 292 -6.97 -0.75 -13.69
CA LEU A 292 -6.33 -1.03 -12.40
C LEU A 292 -6.00 -2.52 -12.24
N SER A 293 -6.86 -3.40 -12.74
CA SER A 293 -6.64 -4.85 -12.75
C SER A 293 -5.46 -5.23 -13.64
N ASP A 294 -5.36 -4.66 -14.85
CA ASP A 294 -4.18 -4.85 -15.71
C ASP A 294 -2.91 -4.32 -15.05
N PHE A 295 -2.98 -3.15 -14.40
CA PHE A 295 -1.86 -2.59 -13.65
C PHE A 295 -1.41 -3.51 -12.51
N LEU A 296 -2.34 -4.05 -11.71
CA LEU A 296 -2.04 -4.99 -10.62
C LEU A 296 -1.36 -6.27 -11.14
N MET A 297 -1.83 -6.82 -12.26
CA MET A 297 -1.20 -7.98 -12.90
C MET A 297 0.24 -7.66 -13.36
N ARG A 298 0.45 -6.51 -13.99
CA ARG A 298 1.80 -6.06 -14.42
C ARG A 298 2.73 -5.81 -13.24
N SER A 299 2.23 -5.21 -12.16
CA SER A 299 2.99 -4.96 -10.93
C SER A 299 3.43 -6.29 -10.27
N GLN A 300 2.53 -7.27 -10.19
CA GLN A 300 2.84 -8.60 -9.66
C GLN A 300 3.88 -9.33 -10.53
N SER A 301 3.73 -9.24 -11.85
CA SER A 301 4.70 -9.79 -12.80
C SER A 301 6.08 -9.13 -12.63
N LEU A 302 6.13 -7.80 -12.52
CA LEU A 302 7.38 -7.06 -12.30
C LEU A 302 8.05 -7.46 -10.98
N SER A 303 7.27 -7.57 -9.90
CA SER A 303 7.78 -8.05 -8.61
C SER A 303 8.40 -9.44 -8.71
N SER A 304 7.79 -10.33 -9.50
CA SER A 304 8.28 -11.69 -9.72
C SER A 304 9.57 -11.70 -10.56
N ALA A 305 9.62 -10.87 -11.60
CA ALA A 305 10.80 -10.69 -12.44
C ALA A 305 12.00 -10.10 -11.67
N ILE A 306 11.76 -9.20 -10.70
CA ILE A 306 12.79 -8.72 -9.77
C ILE A 306 13.34 -9.87 -8.94
N ALA A 307 12.46 -10.67 -8.33
CA ALA A 307 12.86 -11.81 -7.52
C ALA A 307 13.70 -12.82 -8.32
N GLU A 308 13.30 -13.12 -9.56
CA GLU A 308 14.05 -13.99 -10.47
C GLU A 308 15.41 -13.40 -10.87
N THR A 309 15.44 -12.14 -11.31
CA THR A 309 16.66 -11.47 -11.79
C THR A 309 17.75 -11.40 -10.71
N TYR A 310 17.35 -11.20 -9.45
CA TYR A 310 18.26 -11.09 -8.33
C TYR A 310 18.33 -12.35 -7.45
N TYR A 311 17.79 -13.48 -7.95
CA TYR A 311 17.85 -14.81 -7.34
C TYR A 311 17.35 -14.88 -5.89
N PHE A 312 16.24 -14.21 -5.60
CA PHE A 312 15.60 -14.30 -4.29
C PHE A 312 15.34 -15.77 -3.95
N GLY A 313 15.57 -16.14 -2.69
CA GLY A 313 15.36 -17.53 -2.28
C GLY A 313 13.89 -17.85 -2.43
N GLY A 314 13.56 -18.88 -3.23
CA GLY A 314 12.17 -19.33 -3.35
C GLY A 314 11.58 -19.58 -1.97
N GLN A 315 10.52 -18.85 -1.63
CA GLN A 315 9.70 -19.10 -0.45
C GLN A 315 8.65 -20.16 -0.79
#